data_AF-A0A2E7D7Z9-F1
#
_entry.id   AF-A0A2E7D7Z9-F1
#
_cell.length_a   1.000
_cell.length_b   1.000
_cell.length_c   1.000
_cell.angle_alpha   90.00
_cell.angle_beta   90.00
_cell.angle_gamma   90.00
#
_symmetry.space_group_name_H-M   'P 1'
#
loop_
_entity.id
_entity.type
_entity.pdbx_description
1 polymer ?
#
loop_
_entity_poly.entity_id
_entity_poly.type
_entity_poly.pdbx_seq_one_letter_code
_entity_poly.pdbx_strand_id
1 'polypeptide(L)'
;MDSREAVLLVIAKTALSDGNVDESEREFLAEMGAAFGNSDVDGMLETAKSSELQTLVASLDSYADRFFVALRAFMMAHVDFEFDAQEEAFFEKLVDSLEITDDDLKLIESTESAFGDEQEAASPDRIIELYQQSSFCVSS
;
A
#
# COMPACT_ATOMS: atom_id res chain seq x y z
N MET A 1 16.72 1.00 7.04
CA MET A 1 15.54 1.38 6.26
C MET A 1 14.58 2.02 7.22
N ASP A 2 14.15 3.23 6.92
CA ASP A 2 13.07 3.90 7.64
C ASP A 2 11.71 3.30 7.25
N SER A 3 10.70 3.36 8.11
CA SER A 3 9.36 2.83 7.85
C SER A 3 8.74 3.45 6.60
N ARG A 4 9.00 4.74 6.33
CA ARG A 4 8.52 5.45 5.13
C ARG A 4 9.16 4.94 3.84
N GLU A 5 10.44 4.61 3.90
CA GLU A 5 11.16 3.99 2.80
C GLU A 5 10.62 2.57 2.54
N ALA A 6 10.39 1.80 3.59
CA ALA A 6 9.80 0.47 3.49
C ALA A 6 8.40 0.49 2.89
N VAL A 7 7.55 1.44 3.30
CA VAL A 7 6.22 1.68 2.72
C VAL A 7 6.32 1.86 1.20
N LEU A 8 7.17 2.78 0.75
CA LEU A 8 7.34 3.07 -0.67
C LEU A 8 7.81 1.85 -1.45
N LEU A 9 8.75 1.10 -0.88
CA LEU A 9 9.28 -0.10 -1.52
C LEU A 9 8.25 -1.23 -1.59
N VAL A 10 7.36 -1.37 -0.60
CA VAL A 10 6.26 -2.35 -0.66
C VAL A 10 5.24 -1.97 -1.74
N ILE A 11 4.88 -0.69 -1.83
CA ILE A 11 3.95 -0.20 -2.87
C ILE A 11 4.57 -0.39 -4.26
N ALA A 12 5.84 -0.03 -4.44
CA ALA A 12 6.58 -0.26 -5.69
C ALA A 12 6.69 -1.75 -6.04
N LYS A 13 6.83 -2.63 -5.04
CA LYS A 13 6.85 -4.08 -5.24
C LYS A 13 5.49 -4.65 -5.63
N THR A 14 4.41 -3.97 -5.25
CA THR A 14 3.04 -4.31 -5.67
C THR A 14 2.85 -3.99 -7.14
N ALA A 15 3.23 -2.78 -7.57
CA ALA A 15 3.22 -2.41 -8.99
C ALA A 15 4.06 -3.37 -9.85
N LEU A 16 5.21 -3.83 -9.34
CA LEU A 16 6.06 -4.80 -10.06
C LEU A 16 5.52 -6.24 -10.06
N SER A 17 4.35 -6.51 -9.48
CA SER A 17 3.91 -7.89 -9.21
C SER A 17 3.55 -8.68 -10.47
N ASP A 18 3.04 -8.01 -11.51
CA ASP A 18 2.75 -8.56 -12.83
C ASP A 18 3.98 -8.56 -13.78
N GLY A 19 5.04 -7.84 -13.39
CA GLY A 19 6.30 -7.70 -14.10
C GLY A 19 6.41 -6.47 -15.02
N ASN A 20 5.38 -5.63 -15.12
CA ASN A 20 5.40 -4.34 -15.79
C ASN A 20 5.07 -3.22 -14.80
N VAL A 21 5.27 -1.97 -15.21
CA VAL A 21 4.74 -0.82 -14.47
C VAL A 21 4.32 0.21 -15.49
N ASP A 22 3.04 0.56 -15.53
CA ASP A 22 2.46 1.48 -16.50
C ASP A 22 2.61 2.96 -16.10
N GLU A 23 2.03 3.87 -16.88
CA GLU A 23 2.12 5.31 -16.60
C GLU A 23 1.32 5.71 -15.34
N SER A 24 0.15 5.11 -15.11
CA SER A 24 -0.73 5.38 -13.97
C SER A 24 -0.09 4.94 -12.65
N GLU A 25 0.50 3.75 -12.63
CA GLU A 25 1.23 3.23 -11.47
C GLU A 25 2.47 4.06 -11.16
N ARG A 26 3.19 4.52 -12.19
CA ARG A 26 4.35 5.41 -12.03
C ARG A 26 3.94 6.77 -11.49
N GLU A 27 2.83 7.33 -11.95
CA GLU A 27 2.28 8.58 -11.41
C GLU A 27 1.91 8.42 -9.94
N PHE A 28 1.22 7.34 -9.57
CA PHE A 28 0.90 7.04 -8.18
C PHE A 28 2.15 6.93 -7.31
N LEU A 29 3.18 6.20 -7.77
CA LEU A 29 4.46 6.10 -7.06
C LEU A 29 5.17 7.46 -6.94
N ALA A 30 5.10 8.30 -7.97
CA ALA A 30 5.70 9.63 -7.95
C ALA A 30 5.01 10.54 -6.92
N GLU A 31 3.67 10.53 -6.85
CA GLU A 31 2.90 11.29 -5.87
C GLU A 31 3.19 10.87 -4.44
N MET A 32 3.17 9.55 -4.19
CA MET A 32 3.49 8.97 -2.88
C MET A 32 4.94 9.25 -2.49
N GLY A 33 5.87 9.07 -3.42
CA GLY A 33 7.28 9.38 -3.23
C GLY A 33 7.50 10.84 -2.87
N ALA A 34 6.88 11.77 -3.60
CA ALA A 34 6.97 13.20 -3.32
C ALA A 34 6.45 13.55 -1.92
N ALA A 35 5.37 12.92 -1.45
CA ALA A 35 4.85 13.09 -0.10
C ALA A 35 5.85 12.66 0.99
N PHE A 36 6.74 11.72 0.69
CA PHE A 36 7.82 11.27 1.57
C PHE A 36 9.18 11.89 1.27
N GLY A 37 9.26 12.84 0.33
CA GLY A 37 10.51 13.50 -0.05
C GLY A 37 11.43 12.67 -0.95
N ASN A 38 10.92 11.62 -1.60
CA ASN A 38 11.64 10.81 -2.58
C ASN A 38 10.94 10.82 -3.95
N SER A 39 11.47 11.59 -4.90
CA SER A 39 10.90 11.69 -6.25
C SER A 39 11.50 10.70 -7.26
N ASP A 40 12.42 9.82 -6.85
CA ASP A 40 13.13 8.91 -7.75
C ASP A 40 12.38 7.58 -7.91
N VAL A 41 11.39 7.56 -8.81
CA VAL A 41 10.57 6.37 -9.08
C VAL A 41 11.40 5.21 -9.62
N ASP A 42 12.34 5.45 -10.52
CA ASP A 42 13.19 4.39 -11.08
C ASP A 42 14.09 3.77 -10.00
N GLY A 43 14.68 4.59 -9.13
CA GLY A 43 15.44 4.11 -7.98
C GLY A 43 14.60 3.29 -7.01
N MET A 44 13.34 3.70 -6.78
CA MET A 44 12.39 2.94 -5.95
C MET A 44 12.07 1.57 -6.56
N LEU A 45 11.77 1.51 -7.85
CA LEU A 45 11.45 0.27 -8.56
C LEU A 45 12.64 -0.71 -8.57
N GLU A 46 13.85 -0.24 -8.86
CA GLU A 46 15.05 -1.08 -8.84
C GLU A 46 15.36 -1.63 -7.44
N THR A 47 15.16 -0.81 -6.41
CA THR A 47 15.34 -1.22 -5.02
C THR A 47 14.26 -2.22 -4.60
N ALA A 48 13.00 -1.98 -4.95
CA ALA A 48 11.88 -2.87 -4.64
C ALA A 48 12.03 -4.25 -5.32
N LYS A 49 12.48 -4.25 -6.58
CA LYS A 49 12.74 -5.47 -7.36
C LYS A 49 13.81 -6.37 -6.74
N SER A 50 14.84 -5.77 -6.14
CA SER A 50 15.96 -6.48 -5.51
C SER A 50 15.73 -6.80 -4.03
N SER A 51 14.67 -6.27 -3.44
CA SER A 51 14.34 -6.46 -2.02
C SER A 51 13.39 -7.63 -1.81
N GLU A 52 13.64 -8.42 -0.77
CA GLU A 52 12.70 -9.46 -0.33
C GLU A 52 11.51 -8.84 0.42
N LEU A 53 10.29 -9.30 0.10
CA LEU A 53 9.07 -8.75 0.72
C LEU A 53 9.11 -8.82 2.25
N GLN A 54 9.57 -9.96 2.79
CA GLN A 54 9.67 -10.17 4.24
C GLN A 54 10.63 -9.16 4.90
N THR A 55 11.70 -8.77 4.22
CA THR A 55 12.65 -7.77 4.73
C THR A 55 12.02 -6.39 4.79
N LEU A 56 11.22 -6.04 3.78
CA LEU A 56 10.49 -4.77 3.75
C LEU A 56 9.46 -4.73 4.88
N VAL A 57 8.63 -5.77 4.98
CA VAL A 57 7.58 -5.87 6.01
C VAL A 57 8.15 -5.91 7.43
N ALA A 58 9.28 -6.60 7.64
CA ALA A 58 9.91 -6.69 8.96
C ALA A 58 10.41 -5.35 9.53
N SER A 59 10.48 -4.30 8.71
CA SER A 59 10.82 -2.96 9.17
C SER A 59 9.59 -2.11 9.59
N LEU A 60 8.38 -2.65 9.43
CA LEU A 60 7.13 -2.00 9.80
C LEU A 60 6.72 -2.43 11.23
N ASP A 61 7.19 -1.70 12.22
CA ASP A 61 6.96 -2.02 13.63
C ASP A 61 5.52 -1.71 14.10
N SER A 62 4.85 -0.75 13.46
CA SER A 62 3.50 -0.32 13.84
C SER A 62 2.43 -1.07 13.05
N TYR A 63 1.41 -1.58 13.75
CA TYR A 63 0.22 -2.12 13.09
C TYR A 63 -0.47 -1.07 12.21
N ALA A 64 -0.48 0.19 12.65
CA ALA A 64 -1.04 1.28 11.85
C ALA A 64 -0.28 1.50 10.54
N ASP A 65 1.06 1.42 10.56
CA ASP A 65 1.84 1.50 9.32
C ASP A 65 1.56 0.31 8.41
N ARG A 66 1.47 -0.90 8.98
CA ARG A 66 1.12 -2.12 8.23
C ARG A 66 -0.25 -1.99 7.57
N PHE A 67 -1.25 -1.49 8.28
CA PHE A 67 -2.57 -1.20 7.73
C PHE A 67 -2.52 -0.23 6.55
N PHE A 68 -1.83 0.90 6.67
CA PHE A 68 -1.74 1.88 5.58
C PHE A 68 -0.91 1.37 4.40
N VAL A 69 0.08 0.50 4.63
CA VAL A 69 0.78 -0.19 3.54
C VAL A 69 -0.18 -1.10 2.78
N ALA A 70 -0.96 -1.93 3.48
CA ALA A 70 -1.96 -2.77 2.84
C ALA A 70 -3.00 -1.94 2.07
N LEU A 71 -3.52 -0.87 2.67
CA LEU A 71 -4.46 0.03 2.01
C LEU A 71 -3.88 0.63 0.72
N ARG A 72 -2.64 1.11 0.76
CA ARG A 72 -2.00 1.73 -0.43
C ARG A 72 -1.62 0.70 -1.49
N ALA A 73 -1.24 -0.51 -1.09
CA ALA A 73 -0.99 -1.60 -2.02
C ALA A 73 -2.29 -2.02 -2.73
N PHE A 74 -3.41 -2.09 -2.00
CA PHE A 74 -4.72 -2.36 -2.57
C PHE A 74 -5.14 -1.29 -3.59
N MET A 75 -4.96 -0.01 -3.25
CA MET A 75 -5.21 1.10 -4.17
C MET A 75 -4.30 1.06 -5.41
N MET A 76 -3.02 0.69 -5.24
CA MET A 76 -2.08 0.55 -6.34
C MET A 76 -2.53 -0.51 -7.33
N ALA A 77 -2.89 -1.69 -6.82
CA ALA A 77 -3.35 -2.82 -7.62
C ALA A 77 -4.72 -2.59 -8.31
N HIS A 78 -5.36 -1.44 -8.07
CA HIS A 78 -6.59 -1.02 -8.75
C HIS A 78 -6.39 0.27 -9.56
N VAL A 79 -5.16 0.79 -9.66
CA VAL A 79 -4.92 2.12 -10.25
C VAL A 79 -5.22 2.15 -11.75
N ASP A 80 -5.01 1.02 -12.43
CA ASP A 80 -5.27 0.82 -13.86
C ASP A 80 -6.64 0.18 -14.13
N PHE A 81 -7.45 -0.04 -13.08
CA PHE A 81 -8.74 -0.72 -13.09
C PHE A 81 -8.70 -2.22 -13.45
N GLU A 82 -7.53 -2.84 -13.51
CA GLU A 82 -7.36 -4.26 -13.84
C GLU A 82 -6.66 -5.01 -12.70
N PHE A 83 -7.35 -5.20 -11.56
CA PHE A 83 -6.83 -6.03 -10.47
C PHE A 83 -6.69 -7.50 -10.90
N ASP A 84 -5.52 -7.87 -11.38
CA ASP A 84 -5.29 -9.15 -12.03
C ASP A 84 -5.00 -10.27 -11.02
N ALA A 85 -5.01 -11.53 -11.47
CA ALA A 85 -4.80 -12.67 -10.58
C ALA A 85 -3.40 -12.72 -9.95
N GLN A 86 -2.39 -12.07 -10.54
CA GLN A 86 -1.04 -11.98 -10.00
C GLN A 86 -0.97 -10.91 -8.91
N GLU A 87 -1.59 -9.76 -9.13
CA GLU A 87 -1.72 -8.69 -8.15
C GLU A 87 -2.57 -9.14 -6.96
N GLU A 88 -3.67 -9.85 -7.19
CA GLU A 88 -4.50 -10.46 -6.14
C GLU A 88 -3.66 -11.44 -5.30
N ALA A 89 -2.97 -12.38 -5.95
CA ALA A 89 -2.12 -13.34 -5.25
C ALA A 89 -0.92 -12.68 -4.54
N PHE A 90 -0.45 -11.53 -5.02
CA PHE A 90 0.58 -10.75 -4.32
C PHE A 90 -0.01 -10.04 -3.11
N PHE A 91 -1.18 -9.42 -3.27
CA PHE A 91 -1.88 -8.70 -2.21
C PHE A 91 -2.26 -9.63 -1.06
N GLU A 92 -2.80 -10.82 -1.35
CA GLU A 92 -3.07 -11.85 -0.32
C GLU A 92 -1.82 -12.18 0.51
N LYS A 93 -0.68 -12.40 -0.15
CA LYS A 93 0.61 -12.68 0.54
C LYS A 93 1.09 -11.49 1.36
N LEU A 94 0.86 -10.28 0.86
CA LEU A 94 1.22 -9.05 1.55
C LEU A 94 0.39 -8.89 2.83
N VAL A 95 -0.94 -9.05 2.74
CA VAL A 95 -1.89 -8.99 3.86
C VAL A 95 -1.51 -10.00 4.95
N ASP A 96 -1.24 -11.26 4.55
CA ASP A 96 -0.75 -12.30 5.45
C ASP A 96 0.56 -11.89 6.14
N SER A 97 1.51 -11.34 5.38
CA SER A 97 2.81 -10.91 5.92
C SER A 97 2.69 -9.73 6.88
N LEU A 98 1.73 -8.84 6.64
CA LEU A 98 1.45 -7.67 7.46
C LEU A 98 0.61 -8.01 8.71
N GLU A 99 0.09 -9.23 8.80
CA GLU A 99 -0.80 -9.70 9.86
C GLU A 99 -2.06 -8.82 9.99
N ILE A 100 -2.63 -8.39 8.85
CA ILE A 100 -3.86 -7.60 8.84
C ILE A 100 -5.03 -8.50 9.28
N THR A 101 -5.86 -7.97 10.17
CA THR A 101 -7.05 -8.70 10.64
C THR A 101 -8.15 -8.73 9.58
N ASP A 102 -8.99 -9.77 9.59
CA ASP A 102 -10.13 -9.90 8.66
C ASP A 102 -11.05 -8.66 8.66
N ASP A 103 -11.23 -8.01 9.81
CA ASP A 103 -12.08 -6.82 9.92
C ASP A 103 -11.44 -5.60 9.26
N ASP A 104 -10.13 -5.41 9.45
CA ASP A 104 -9.39 -4.33 8.81
C ASP A 104 -9.13 -4.61 7.31
N LEU A 105 -9.07 -5.88 6.88
CA LEU A 105 -9.02 -6.27 5.46
C LEU A 105 -10.33 -5.88 4.74
N LYS A 106 -11.49 -6.23 5.31
CA LYS A 106 -12.80 -5.80 4.76
C LYS A 106 -12.92 -4.27 4.70
N LEU A 107 -12.35 -3.57 5.68
CA LEU A 107 -12.30 -2.12 5.69
C LEU A 107 -11.50 -1.61 4.48
N ILE A 108 -10.32 -2.18 4.21
CA ILE A 108 -9.50 -1.85 3.03
C ILE A 108 -10.27 -2.12 1.73
N GLU A 109 -10.84 -3.31 1.57
CA GLU A 109 -11.59 -3.68 0.37
C GLU A 109 -12.80 -2.77 0.12
N SER A 110 -13.47 -2.33 1.19
CA SER A 110 -14.61 -1.40 1.09
C SER A 110 -14.24 0.02 0.64
N THR A 111 -12.95 0.38 0.66
CA THR A 111 -12.51 1.73 0.21
C THR A 111 -12.61 1.91 -1.30
N GLU A 112 -12.61 0.84 -2.09
CA GLU A 112 -12.86 0.88 -3.53
C GLU A 112 -14.37 1.04 -3.83
N SER A 113 -15.22 0.33 -3.07
CA SER A 113 -16.68 0.48 -3.14
C SER A 113 -17.20 1.86 -2.68
N ALA A 114 -16.41 2.63 -1.94
CA ALA A 114 -16.75 4.03 -1.62
C ALA A 114 -16.73 4.96 -2.87
N PHE A 115 -16.16 4.51 -3.99
CA PHE A 115 -16.19 5.20 -5.28
C PHE A 115 -17.28 4.68 -6.24
N GLY A 116 -17.95 3.57 -5.89
CA GLY A 116 -19.00 2.95 -6.71
C GLY A 116 -20.11 2.31 -5.86
N ASP A 117 -21.20 3.06 -5.72
CA ASP A 117 -22.52 2.69 -5.18
C ASP A 117 -22.61 2.00 -3.79
N GLU A 118 -23.22 2.73 -2.84
CA GLU A 118 -23.95 2.29 -1.64
C GLU A 118 -23.60 0.92 -1.02
N GLN A 119 -22.35 0.71 -0.65
CA GLN A 119 -22.00 -0.23 0.43
C GLN A 119 -21.97 0.49 1.77
N GLU A 120 -22.40 -0.19 2.83
CA GLU A 120 -22.36 0.31 4.21
C GLU A 120 -20.90 0.59 4.57
N ALA A 121 -20.46 1.84 4.34
CA ALA A 121 -19.07 2.24 4.47
C ALA A 121 -18.56 1.84 5.85
N ALA A 122 -17.53 1.00 5.87
CA ALA A 122 -16.92 0.58 7.12
C ALA A 122 -16.43 1.82 7.88
N SER A 123 -16.50 1.76 9.22
CA SER A 123 -16.49 2.96 10.07
C SER A 123 -15.29 3.87 9.77
N PRO A 124 -15.53 5.11 9.28
CA PRO A 124 -14.47 6.11 9.08
C PRO A 124 -13.61 6.32 10.33
N ASP A 125 -14.17 6.07 11.52
CA ASP A 125 -13.49 6.22 12.80
C ASP A 125 -12.26 5.31 12.93
N ARG A 126 -12.32 4.08 12.39
CA ARG A 126 -11.20 3.13 12.48
C ARG A 126 -10.02 3.57 11.61
N ILE A 127 -10.30 4.05 10.39
CA ILE A 127 -9.27 4.61 9.50
C ILE A 127 -8.63 5.85 10.15
N ILE A 128 -9.44 6.73 10.74
CA ILE A 128 -8.95 7.94 11.43
C ILE A 128 -8.08 7.56 12.65
N GLU A 129 -8.52 6.60 13.46
CA GLU A 129 -7.79 6.11 14.61
C GLU A 129 -6.41 5.58 14.20
N LEU A 130 -6.37 4.69 13.20
CA LEU A 130 -5.12 4.14 12.68
C LEU A 130 -4.25 5.22 12.06
N TYR A 131 -4.85 6.20 11.37
CA TYR A 131 -4.08 7.28 10.75
C TYR A 131 -3.28 8.05 11.78
N GLN A 132 -3.91 8.44 12.90
CA GLN A 132 -3.28 9.16 14.02
C GLN A 132 -2.13 8.40 14.68
N GLN A 133 -2.09 7.07 14.53
CA GLN A 133 -1.06 6.20 15.08
C GLN A 133 0.04 5.85 14.07
N SER A 134 -0.14 6.20 12.80
CA SER A 134 0.79 5.84 11.74
C SER A 134 1.85 6.93 11.52
N SER A 135 2.99 6.50 10.96
CA SER A 135 4.05 7.37 10.46
C SER A 135 3.63 8.28 9.29
N PHE A 136 2.45 8.01 8.69
CA PHE A 136 1.80 8.83 7.67
C PHE A 136 1.09 10.05 8.24
N CYS A 137 0.80 10.10 9.55
CA CYS A 137 0.31 11.30 10.21
C CYS A 137 1.48 12.28 10.39
N VAL A 138 1.66 13.16 9.40
CA VAL A 138 2.64 14.24 9.47
C VAL A 138 2.14 15.24 10.51
N SER A 139 2.65 15.15 11.74
CA SER A 139 2.49 16.25 12.70
C SER A 139 3.20 17.47 12.08
N SER A 140 2.40 18.49 11.76
CA SER A 140 2.91 19.79 11.30
C SER A 140 3.76 20.47 12.37
#